data_AF-A0A9E3X336-F1
#
_entry.id   AF-A0A9E3X336-F1
#
_cell.length_a   1.000
_cell.length_b   1.000
_cell.length_c   1.000
_cell.angle_alpha   90.00
_cell.angle_beta   90.00
_cell.angle_gamma   90.00
#
_symmetry.space_group_name_H-M   'P 1'
#
loop_
_entity.id
_entity.type
_entity.pdbx_description
1 polymer ?
#
loop_
_entity_poly.entity_id
_entity_poly.type
_entity_poly.pdbx_seq_one_letter_code
_entity_poly.pdbx_strand_id
1 'polypeptide(L)'
;MATKTIYLIRHGQYYQRKDPSVTPDEPAVYGVDADEVQRDGGLTAAGVQQAERTAERLQTLPIDCIYSSTLPRAMQTAAIIAQAIPEVTNTAHRDLWECIPHVPAKLA
;
A
#
# COMPACT_ATOMS: atom_id res chain seq x y z
N MET A 1 -27.21 18.10 3.28
CA MET A 1 -25.92 17.75 2.65
C MET A 1 -25.48 16.40 3.21
N ALA A 2 -24.99 15.49 2.37
CA ALA A 2 -24.42 14.23 2.85
C ALA A 2 -22.95 14.44 3.21
N THR A 3 -22.52 13.99 4.39
CA THR A 3 -21.11 14.03 4.81
C THR A 3 -20.36 12.90 4.13
N LYS A 4 -19.18 13.19 3.58
CA LYS A 4 -18.25 12.19 3.06
C LYS A 4 -16.98 12.22 3.91
N THR A 5 -16.58 11.07 4.43
CA THR A 5 -15.37 10.93 5.23
C THR A 5 -14.32 10.22 4.39
N ILE A 6 -13.11 10.78 4.35
CA ILE A 6 -11.97 10.17 3.66
C ILE A 6 -10.91 9.86 4.72
N TYR A 7 -10.47 8.61 4.75
CA TYR A 7 -9.36 8.15 5.58
C TYR A 7 -8.11 8.05 4.71
N LEU A 8 -7.02 8.69 5.14
CA LEU A 8 -5.74 8.63 4.44
C LEU A 8 -4.83 7.64 5.16
N ILE A 9 -4.45 6.57 4.46
CA ILE A 9 -3.61 5.50 4.98
C ILE A 9 -2.35 5.46 4.14
N ARG A 10 -1.19 5.62 4.79
CA ARG A 10 0.09 5.34 4.14
C ARG A 10 0.30 3.83 4.09
N HIS A 11 0.89 3.34 3.00
CA HIS A 11 1.28 1.94 2.87
C HIS A 11 2.17 1.48 4.06
N GLY A 12 2.12 0.19 4.37
CA GLY A 12 3.02 -0.42 5.35
C GLY A 12 4.50 -0.34 4.92
N GLN A 13 5.41 -0.63 5.84
CA GLN A 13 6.84 -0.69 5.55
C GLN A 13 7.13 -1.65 4.39
N TYR A 14 7.96 -1.22 3.45
CA TYR A 14 8.32 -1.96 2.25
C TYR A 14 9.82 -1.91 2.05
N TYR A 15 10.38 -2.89 1.33
CA TYR A 15 11.79 -2.89 0.97
C TYR A 15 12.01 -2.11 -0.32
N GLN A 16 13.08 -1.33 -0.36
CA GLN A 16 13.51 -0.66 -1.59
C GLN A 16 14.57 -1.52 -2.27
N ARG A 17 14.45 -1.73 -3.59
CA ARG A 17 15.43 -2.47 -4.41
C ARG A 17 16.89 -2.01 -4.22
N LYS A 18 17.11 -0.76 -3.81
CA LYS A 18 18.45 -0.18 -3.61
C LYS A 18 19.08 -0.52 -2.25
N ASP A 19 18.36 -1.20 -1.37
CA ASP A 19 18.88 -1.61 -0.07
C ASP A 19 19.34 -3.08 -0.10
N PRO A 20 20.65 -3.36 -0.28
CA PRO A 20 21.19 -4.71 -0.34
C PRO A 20 21.13 -5.45 1.01
N SER A 21 20.74 -4.78 2.09
CA SER A 21 20.62 -5.41 3.42
C SER A 21 19.29 -6.14 3.64
N VAL A 22 18.33 -5.98 2.73
CA VAL A 22 17.02 -6.63 2.80
C VAL A 22 16.90 -7.71 1.73
N THR A 23 17.27 -8.94 2.09
CA THR A 23 16.78 -10.12 1.36
C THR A 23 15.30 -10.28 1.69
N PRO A 24 14.37 -10.30 0.71
CA PRO A 24 12.99 -10.60 1.02
C PRO A 24 12.93 -12.00 1.63
N ASP A 25 12.41 -12.13 2.86
CA ASP A 25 11.57 -13.29 3.15
C ASP A 25 10.51 -13.33 2.04
N GLU A 26 10.20 -14.52 1.48
CA GLU A 26 9.40 -14.68 0.25
C GLU A 26 8.41 -13.52 0.01
N PRO A 27 8.51 -12.80 -1.12
CA PRO A 27 7.73 -11.58 -1.31
C PRO A 27 6.26 -11.90 -1.18
N ALA A 28 5.59 -11.24 -0.23
CA ALA A 28 4.18 -11.48 0.02
C ALA A 28 3.35 -11.01 -1.18
N VAL A 29 2.97 -11.91 -2.08
CA VAL A 29 2.43 -11.56 -3.40
C VAL A 29 1.05 -10.88 -3.29
N TYR A 30 0.26 -11.09 -2.22
CA TYR A 30 -1.06 -10.49 -1.93
C TYR A 30 -1.80 -9.83 -3.11
N GLY A 31 -2.15 -10.60 -4.13
CA GLY A 31 -2.94 -10.12 -5.28
C GLY A 31 -2.24 -9.11 -6.19
N VAL A 32 -0.91 -9.03 -6.13
CA VAL A 32 -0.04 -8.19 -6.98
C VAL A 32 0.91 -9.08 -7.78
N ASP A 33 1.29 -8.68 -8.98
CA ASP A 33 2.23 -9.43 -9.80
C ASP A 33 3.63 -9.49 -9.15
N ALA A 34 4.25 -10.67 -9.15
CA ALA A 34 5.55 -10.89 -8.52
C ALA A 34 6.68 -10.06 -9.19
N ASP A 35 6.61 -9.83 -10.50
CA ASP A 35 7.58 -9.01 -11.23
C ASP A 35 7.44 -7.53 -10.85
N GLU A 36 6.21 -7.08 -10.60
CA GLU A 36 5.97 -5.72 -10.10
C GLU A 36 6.49 -5.56 -8.68
N VAL A 37 6.22 -6.52 -7.80
CA VAL A 37 6.76 -6.57 -6.43
C VAL A 37 8.29 -6.55 -6.45
N GLN A 38 8.92 -7.30 -7.36
CA GLN A 38 10.37 -7.32 -7.53
C GLN A 38 10.93 -5.99 -8.05
N ARG A 39 10.20 -5.30 -8.95
CA ARG A 39 10.63 -4.03 -9.55
C ARG A 39 10.47 -2.84 -8.61
N ASP A 40 9.30 -2.72 -7.99
CA ASP A 40 8.84 -1.50 -7.31
C ASP A 40 8.76 -1.63 -5.78
N GLY A 41 9.07 -2.81 -5.23
CA GLY A 41 9.18 -3.09 -3.80
C GLY A 41 7.84 -3.42 -3.14
N GLY A 42 7.79 -4.60 -2.50
CA GLY A 42 6.65 -5.07 -1.71
C GLY A 42 6.79 -4.84 -0.20
N LEU A 43 5.72 -5.11 0.54
CA LEU A 43 5.71 -5.04 2.00
C LEU A 43 6.72 -5.99 2.62
N THR A 44 7.37 -5.54 3.70
CA THR A 44 8.14 -6.42 4.59
C THR A 44 7.20 -7.15 5.55
N ALA A 45 7.70 -8.13 6.31
CA ALA A 45 6.94 -8.77 7.38
C ALA A 45 6.38 -7.75 8.41
N ALA A 46 7.12 -6.68 8.69
CA ALA A 46 6.63 -5.58 9.53
C ALA A 46 5.54 -4.76 8.83
N GLY A 47 5.66 -4.52 7.52
CA GLY A 47 4.64 -3.84 6.72
C GLY A 47 3.32 -4.61 6.65
N VAL A 48 3.39 -5.94 6.56
CA VAL A 48 2.20 -6.81 6.64
C VAL A 48 1.51 -6.64 7.99
N GLN A 49 2.24 -6.77 9.10
CA GLN A 49 1.67 -6.56 10.45
C GLN A 49 1.07 -5.17 10.65
N GLN A 50 1.67 -4.13 10.06
CA GLN A 50 1.12 -2.77 10.08
C GLN A 50 -0.22 -2.67 9.33
N ALA A 51 -0.31 -3.31 8.16
CA ALA A 51 -1.54 -3.36 7.39
C ALA A 51 -2.65 -4.14 8.12
N GLU A 52 -2.31 -5.28 8.75
CA GLU A 52 -3.24 -6.08 9.56
C GLU A 52 -3.83 -5.28 10.73
N ARG A 53 -2.97 -4.60 11.51
CA ARG A 53 -3.44 -3.72 12.62
C ARG A 53 -4.29 -2.56 12.13
N THR A 54 -3.99 -2.06 10.94
CA THR A 54 -4.81 -1.02 10.30
C THR A 54 -6.18 -1.59 9.93
N ALA A 55 -6.24 -2.81 9.39
CA ALA A 55 -7.47 -3.52 9.07
C ALA A 55 -8.35 -3.73 10.32
N GLU A 56 -7.76 -4.20 11.43
CA GLU A 56 -8.44 -4.37 12.73
C GLU A 56 -9.08 -3.06 13.22
N ARG A 57 -8.42 -1.92 12.99
CA ARG A 57 -8.96 -0.61 13.37
C ARG A 57 -10.11 -0.18 12.46
N LEU A 58 -10.00 -0.45 11.16
CA LEU A 58 -10.93 0.01 10.13
C LEU A 58 -12.19 -0.85 10.02
N GLN A 59 -12.15 -2.14 10.39
CA GLN A 59 -13.32 -3.03 10.35
C GLN A 59 -14.52 -2.55 11.20
N THR A 60 -14.27 -1.62 12.11
CA THR A 60 -15.30 -1.00 12.98
C THR A 60 -15.90 0.29 12.42
N LEU A 61 -15.44 0.73 11.25
CA LEU A 61 -15.85 1.98 10.60
C LEU A 61 -16.71 1.67 9.35
N PRO A 62 -17.62 2.57 8.96
CA PRO A 62 -18.42 2.42 7.74
C PRO A 62 -17.56 2.75 6.51
N ILE A 63 -16.80 1.77 6.02
CA ILE A 63 -15.93 1.90 4.84
C ILE A 63 -16.59 1.22 3.65
N ASP A 64 -17.05 2.01 2.68
CA ASP A 64 -17.70 1.48 1.46
C ASP A 64 -16.68 1.14 0.35
N CYS A 65 -15.55 1.87 0.32
CA CYS A 65 -14.58 1.77 -0.75
C CYS A 65 -13.15 2.06 -0.29
N ILE A 66 -12.21 1.40 -0.94
CA ILE A 66 -10.76 1.55 -0.80
C ILE A 66 -10.19 1.91 -2.17
N TYR A 67 -9.47 3.02 -2.24
CA TYR A 67 -8.70 3.43 -3.40
C TYR A 67 -7.21 3.41 -3.06
N SER A 68 -6.40 2.79 -3.91
CA SER A 68 -4.95 2.69 -3.72
C SER A 68 -4.18 3.04 -4.99
N SER A 69 -2.88 3.31 -4.87
CA SER A 69 -2.01 3.42 -6.05
C SER A 69 -1.80 2.05 -6.70
N THR A 70 -1.45 1.99 -7.99
CA THR A 70 -1.02 0.72 -8.62
C THR A 70 0.42 0.29 -8.26
N LEU A 71 1.02 0.85 -7.20
CA LEU A 71 2.34 0.40 -6.71
C LEU A 71 2.16 -0.78 -5.75
N PRO A 72 3.04 -1.80 -5.79
CA PRO A 72 2.87 -3.05 -5.03
C PRO A 72 2.60 -2.86 -3.54
N ARG A 73 3.45 -2.08 -2.84
CA ARG A 73 3.28 -1.77 -1.41
C ARG A 73 1.90 -1.20 -1.05
N ALA A 74 1.31 -0.38 -1.91
CA ALA A 74 0.01 0.22 -1.69
C ALA A 74 -1.12 -0.78 -1.97
N MET A 75 -1.01 -1.53 -3.07
CA MET A 75 -1.96 -2.59 -3.41
C MET A 75 -1.99 -3.69 -2.36
N GLN A 76 -0.82 -4.15 -1.88
CA GLN A 76 -0.71 -5.15 -0.81
C GLN A 76 -1.34 -4.64 0.50
N THR A 77 -1.05 -3.39 0.89
CA THR A 77 -1.67 -2.79 2.09
C THR A 77 -3.20 -2.74 1.96
N ALA A 78 -3.71 -2.28 0.81
CA ALA A 78 -5.13 -2.21 0.53
C ALA A 78 -5.80 -3.59 0.48
N ALA A 79 -5.12 -4.59 -0.11
CA ALA A 79 -5.61 -5.96 -0.18
C ALA A 79 -5.73 -6.61 1.19
N ILE A 80 -4.76 -6.38 2.09
CA ILE A 80 -4.83 -6.85 3.48
C ILE A 80 -6.00 -6.18 4.22
N ILE A 81 -6.17 -4.87 4.08
CA ILE A 81 -7.28 -4.14 4.71
C ILE A 81 -8.63 -4.63 4.18
N ALA A 82 -8.75 -4.82 2.87
CA ALA A 82 -9.99 -5.24 2.23
C ALA A 82 -10.48 -6.62 2.70
N GLN A 83 -9.58 -7.52 3.11
CA GLN A 83 -9.95 -8.84 3.65
C GLN A 83 -10.74 -8.73 4.97
N ALA A 84 -10.57 -7.66 5.74
CA ALA A 84 -11.24 -7.46 7.03
C ALA A 84 -12.57 -6.70 6.92
N ILE A 85 -12.92 -6.16 5.74
CA ILE A 85 -14.10 -5.30 5.57
C ILE A 85 -15.06 -5.97 4.57
N PRO A 86 -16.22 -6.48 5.03
CA PRO A 86 -17.20 -7.12 4.16
C PRO A 86 -17.68 -6.18 3.05
N GLU A 87 -17.84 -6.72 1.83
CA GLU A 87 -18.44 -6.03 0.67
C GLU A 87 -17.73 -4.74 0.22
N VAL A 88 -16.52 -4.47 0.73
CA VAL A 88 -15.76 -3.28 0.34
C VAL A 88 -15.30 -3.37 -1.11
N THR A 89 -15.48 -2.28 -1.87
CA THR A 89 -14.89 -2.18 -3.21
C THR A 89 -13.43 -1.75 -3.08
N ASN A 90 -12.49 -2.52 -3.63
CA ASN A 90 -11.07 -2.19 -3.66
C ASN A 90 -10.62 -1.93 -5.11
N THR A 91 -10.10 -0.73 -5.39
CA THR A 91 -9.67 -0.35 -6.75
C THR A 91 -8.34 0.40 -6.72
N ALA A 92 -7.45 0.06 -7.65
CA ALA A 92 -6.15 0.71 -7.79
C ALA A 92 -6.16 1.73 -8.94
N HIS A 93 -5.51 2.88 -8.73
CA HIS A 93 -5.43 3.98 -9.69
C HIS A 93 -4.00 4.50 -9.82
N ARG A 94 -3.54 4.68 -11.05
CA ARG A 94 -2.19 5.20 -11.34
C ARG A 94 -2.01 6.64 -10.83
N ASP A 95 -3.08 7.42 -10.79
CA ASP A 95 -3.03 8.83 -10.36
C ASP A 95 -2.72 9.00 -8.87
N LEU A 96 -2.83 7.93 -8.08
CA LEU A 96 -2.51 7.91 -6.65
C LEU A 96 -1.06 7.54 -6.35
N TRP A 97 -0.20 7.49 -7.37
CA TRP A 97 1.23 7.24 -7.18
C TRP A 97 1.86 8.33 -6.32
N GLU A 98 2.91 7.94 -5.60
CA GLU A 98 3.69 8.85 -4.78
C GLU A 98 4.25 10.00 -5.63
N CYS A 99 4.35 11.19 -5.03
CA CYS A 99 5.02 12.30 -5.67
C CYS A 99 6.48 11.91 -5.92
N ILE A 100 6.93 12.02 -7.17
CA ILE A 100 8.36 12.05 -7.46
C ILE A 100 8.84 13.42 -6.95
N PRO A 101 9.64 13.48 -5.88
CA PRO A 101 10.12 14.77 -5.39
C PRO A 101 10.90 15.44 -6.53
N HIS A 102 10.57 16.70 -6.80
CA HIS A 102 11.41 17.50 -7.68
C HIS A 102 12.78 17.64 -7.01
N VAL A 103 13.79 17.00 -7.59
CA VAL A 103 15.19 17.20 -7.19
C VAL A 103 15.71 18.37 -8.01
N PRO A 104 15.86 19.58 -7.43
CA PRO A 104 16.45 20.69 -8.17
C PRO A 104 17.86 20.30 -8.62
N ALA A 105 18.30 20.83 -9.78
CA ALA A 105 19.65 20.62 -10.26
C ALA A 105 20.66 20.97 -9.16
N LYS A 106 21.72 20.17 -9.01
CA LYS A 106 22.81 20.49 -8.08
C LYS A 106 23.27 21.92 -8.38
N LEU A 107 23.25 22.79 -7.37
CA LEU A 107 23.94 24.07 -7.44
C LEU A 107 25.42 23.74 -7.68
N ALA A 108 25.94 24.22 -8.81
CA ALA A 108 27.33 24.07 -9.21
C ALA A 108 28.25 24.87 -8.30
#